data_AF-A0AAV6YEV4-F1
#
_entry.id   AF-A0AAV6YEV4-F1
#
_cell.length_a   1.000
_cell.length_b   1.000
_cell.length_c   1.000
_cell.angle_alpha   90.00
_cell.angle_beta   90.00
_cell.angle_gamma   90.00
#
_symmetry.space_group_name_H-M   'P 1'
#
loop_
_entity.id
_entity.type
_entity.pdbx_description
1 polymer ?
#
loop_
_entity_poly.entity_id
_entity_poly.type
_entity_poly.pdbx_seq_one_letter_code
_entity_poly.pdbx_strand_id
1 'polypeptide(L)'
;RSLEKEISLDFGAHGEFSYMYGQCYELSTSEYIYRLCPFNRVTQKPKVGGSETNLGTWGFWSGPENDKFSSMKYEQGTACWQGPNRSTQVKLYCGKETVVTSTSEPSRCEYLMEFFTPAACQQPLDIPQEEHDEL
;
A
#
# COMPACT_ATOMS: atom_id res chain seq x y z
N ARG A 1 3.46 4.11 24.03
CA ARG A 1 4.42 4.47 22.95
C ARG A 1 4.00 3.99 21.54
N SER A 2 2.87 3.26 21.39
CA SER A 2 2.30 2.92 20.07
C SER A 2 1.19 3.86 19.59
N LEU A 3 0.48 4.50 20.52
CA LEU A 3 -0.67 5.38 20.24
C LEU A 3 -0.31 6.65 19.45
N GLU A 4 0.87 7.25 19.68
CA GLU A 4 1.27 8.50 19.01
C GLU A 4 1.54 8.34 17.51
N LYS A 5 1.94 7.14 17.06
CA LYS A 5 2.10 6.85 15.62
C LYS A 5 0.77 6.62 14.92
N GLU A 6 -0.22 6.03 15.60
CA GLU A 6 -1.57 5.84 15.06
C GLU A 6 -2.29 7.18 14.84
N ILE A 7 -2.05 8.16 15.72
CA ILE A 7 -2.69 9.48 15.66
C ILE A 7 -2.26 10.31 14.43
N SER A 8 -1.11 10.01 13.82
CA SER A 8 -0.59 10.77 12.67
C SER A 8 -0.79 10.10 11.30
N LEU A 9 -1.48 8.96 11.24
CA LEU A 9 -1.70 8.27 9.97
C LEU A 9 -2.97 8.79 9.28
N ASP A 10 -2.80 9.18 8.01
CA ASP A 10 -3.91 9.53 7.14
C ASP A 10 -4.52 8.24 6.57
N PHE A 11 -5.71 7.87 7.03
CA PHE A 11 -6.42 6.66 6.60
C PHE A 11 -7.44 6.91 5.49
N GLY A 12 -7.37 8.06 4.81
CA GLY A 12 -8.40 8.48 3.86
C GLY A 12 -9.36 9.50 4.47
N ALA A 13 -10.18 10.13 3.63
CA ALA A 13 -11.09 11.21 4.03
C ALA A 13 -12.12 10.74 5.07
N HIS A 14 -12.61 9.50 4.92
CA HIS A 14 -13.55 8.87 5.84
C HIS A 14 -12.94 7.66 6.56
N GLY A 15 -11.61 7.50 6.53
CA GLY A 15 -10.91 6.39 7.18
C GLY A 15 -11.07 5.05 6.45
N GLU A 16 -11.32 5.08 5.13
CA GLU A 16 -11.60 3.93 4.28
C GLU A 16 -10.49 2.87 4.33
N PHE A 17 -9.24 3.30 4.56
CA PHE A 17 -8.07 2.43 4.62
C PHE A 17 -7.73 1.92 6.03
N SER A 18 -8.45 2.37 7.06
CA SER A 18 -8.14 2.07 8.47
C SER A 18 -8.15 0.57 8.80
N TYR A 19 -9.04 -0.21 8.18
CA TYR A 19 -9.14 -1.65 8.43
C TYR A 19 -7.90 -2.45 8.02
N MET A 20 -7.06 -1.88 7.14
CA MET A 20 -5.81 -2.50 6.71
C MET A 20 -4.68 -2.28 7.72
N TYR A 21 -4.85 -1.38 8.68
CA TYR A 21 -3.86 -1.15 9.72
C TYR A 21 -3.69 -2.40 10.58
N GLY A 22 -2.43 -2.79 10.80
CA GLY A 22 -2.09 -4.03 11.51
C GLY A 22 -2.30 -5.33 10.71
N GLN A 23 -2.88 -5.26 9.52
CA GLN A 23 -2.99 -6.39 8.59
C GLN A 23 -1.75 -6.46 7.69
N CYS A 24 -1.44 -7.67 7.20
CA CYS A 24 -0.38 -7.87 6.22
C CYS A 24 -0.83 -8.82 5.12
N TYR A 25 -0.39 -8.53 3.90
CA TYR A 25 -0.75 -9.25 2.69
C TYR A 25 0.52 -9.76 2.03
N GLU A 26 0.53 -11.04 1.67
CA GLU A 26 1.71 -11.71 1.14
C GLU A 26 1.54 -12.08 -0.34
N LEU A 27 2.61 -11.91 -1.10
CA LEU A 27 2.75 -12.38 -2.47
C LEU A 27 3.94 -13.33 -2.54
N SER A 28 3.66 -14.59 -2.88
CA SER A 28 4.70 -15.63 -3.05
C SER A 28 5.12 -15.73 -4.51
N THR A 29 6.43 -15.59 -4.78
CA THR A 29 7.03 -15.89 -6.08
C THR A 29 7.80 -17.23 -6.03
N SER A 30 8.55 -17.59 -7.07
CA SER A 30 9.42 -18.77 -7.05
C SER A 30 10.52 -18.67 -5.99
N GLU A 31 11.09 -17.47 -5.81
CA GLU A 31 12.30 -17.25 -5.00
C GLU A 31 12.00 -16.58 -3.65
N TYR A 32 10.99 -15.71 -3.60
CA TYR A 32 10.74 -14.84 -2.47
C TYR A 32 9.28 -14.88 -2.00
N ILE A 33 9.08 -14.50 -0.75
CA ILE A 33 7.79 -14.10 -0.19
C ILE A 33 7.90 -12.60 0.10
N TYR A 34 7.09 -11.83 -0.61
CA TYR A 34 6.93 -10.40 -0.36
C TYR A 34 5.77 -10.22 0.61
N ARG A 35 5.93 -9.30 1.55
CA ARG A 35 4.92 -8.98 2.55
C ARG A 35 4.73 -7.48 2.63
N LEU A 36 3.52 -7.04 2.35
CA LEU A 36 3.06 -5.66 2.52
C LEU A 36 2.26 -5.58 3.81
N CYS A 37 2.68 -4.75 4.75
CA CYS A 37 1.88 -4.36 5.90
C CYS A 37 1.54 -2.87 5.75
N PRO A 38 0.32 -2.52 5.28
CA PRO A 38 -0.06 -1.13 5.05
C PRO A 38 0.20 -0.24 6.26
N PHE A 39 0.73 0.96 6.02
CA PHE A 39 1.10 1.95 7.05
C PHE A 39 2.22 1.53 8.01
N ASN A 40 2.90 0.40 7.73
CA ASN A 40 4.03 -0.07 8.51
C ASN A 40 5.27 -0.25 7.64
N ARG A 41 5.38 -1.35 6.88
CA ARG A 41 6.56 -1.66 6.07
C ARG A 41 6.29 -2.70 5.00
N VAL A 42 7.19 -2.76 4.02
CA VAL A 42 7.28 -3.81 3.00
C VAL A 42 8.54 -4.63 3.24
N THR A 43 8.43 -5.94 3.20
CA THR A 43 9.56 -6.85 3.38
C THR A 43 9.61 -7.91 2.30
N GLN A 44 10.82 -8.42 2.07
CA GLN A 44 11.08 -9.55 1.19
C GLN A 44 11.87 -10.59 1.96
N LYS A 45 11.43 -11.85 1.90
CA LYS A 45 12.11 -12.98 2.52
C LYS A 45 12.37 -14.06 1.47
N PRO A 46 13.61 -14.56 1.31
CA PRO A 46 13.86 -15.70 0.44
C PRO A 46 13.15 -16.95 0.97
N LYS A 47 12.64 -17.80 0.07
CA LYS A 47 11.98 -19.06 0.47
C LYS A 47 12.96 -20.10 1.02
N VAL A 48 14.22 -20.05 0.58
CA VAL A 48 15.26 -20.99 0.98
C VAL A 48 16.44 -20.21 1.55
N GLY A 49 16.66 -20.35 2.86
CA GLY A 49 17.75 -19.67 3.56
C GLY A 49 17.64 -18.14 3.53
N GLY A 50 18.63 -17.47 4.15
CA GLY A 50 18.68 -16.01 4.19
C GLY A 50 17.75 -15.37 5.24
N SER A 51 17.88 -14.04 5.36
CA SER A 51 17.13 -13.21 6.30
C SER A 51 16.13 -12.32 5.57
N GLU A 52 15.12 -11.85 6.31
CA GLU A 52 14.18 -10.86 5.80
C GLU A 52 14.89 -9.53 5.52
N THR A 53 14.62 -8.96 4.35
CA THR A 53 15.11 -7.65 3.92
C THR A 53 13.97 -6.64 3.95
N ASN A 54 14.23 -5.45 4.50
CA ASN A 54 13.26 -4.35 4.51
C ASN A 54 13.32 -3.62 3.16
N LEU A 55 12.18 -3.58 2.45
CA LEU A 55 12.05 -2.90 1.15
C LEU A 55 11.48 -1.47 1.29
N GLY A 56 11.21 -1.02 2.51
CA GLY A 56 10.74 0.31 2.82
C GLY A 56 9.81 0.32 4.03
N THR A 57 9.85 1.40 4.80
CA THR A 57 8.92 1.72 5.88
C THR A 57 7.92 2.75 5.36
N TRP A 58 6.69 2.71 5.84
CA TRP A 58 5.64 3.65 5.44
C TRP A 58 6.13 5.10 5.54
N GLY A 59 6.04 5.83 4.43
CA GLY A 59 6.33 7.25 4.35
C GLY A 59 5.04 8.06 4.28
N PHE A 60 4.40 8.06 3.12
CA PHE A 60 3.25 8.91 2.83
C PHE A 60 2.46 8.42 1.60
N TRP A 61 1.27 9.00 1.43
CA TRP A 61 0.48 8.87 0.20
C TRP A 61 1.09 9.69 -0.93
N SER A 62 1.36 9.04 -2.06
CA SER A 62 2.07 9.61 -3.21
C SER A 62 1.26 9.54 -4.51
N GLY A 63 -0.07 9.44 -4.41
CA GLY A 63 -0.94 9.57 -5.57
C GLY A 63 -0.95 11.01 -6.12
N PRO A 64 -1.44 11.22 -7.36
CA PRO A 64 -1.61 12.55 -7.94
C PRO A 64 -2.65 13.37 -7.17
N GLU A 65 -2.71 14.69 -7.42
CA GLU A 65 -3.58 15.62 -6.70
C GLU A 65 -5.07 15.24 -6.77
N ASN A 66 -5.52 14.70 -7.91
CA ASN A 66 -6.89 14.25 -8.11
C ASN A 66 -7.20 12.86 -7.53
N ASP A 67 -6.18 12.11 -7.10
CA ASP A 67 -6.33 10.78 -6.49
C ASP A 67 -5.15 10.46 -5.56
N LYS A 68 -5.03 11.23 -4.48
CA LYS A 68 -3.93 11.14 -3.50
C LYS A 68 -3.72 9.72 -2.97
N PHE A 69 -4.81 8.97 -2.79
CA PHE A 69 -4.81 7.66 -2.14
C PHE A 69 -4.57 6.49 -3.10
N SER A 70 -4.41 6.74 -4.40
CA SER A 70 -4.06 5.72 -5.39
C SER A 70 -2.67 5.12 -5.23
N SER A 71 -1.79 5.70 -4.41
CA SER A 71 -0.40 5.25 -4.32
C SER A 71 0.20 5.48 -2.93
N MET A 72 0.86 4.46 -2.39
CA MET A 72 1.56 4.47 -1.11
C MET A 72 3.07 4.41 -1.32
N LYS A 73 3.83 5.33 -0.74
CA LYS A 73 5.29 5.33 -0.79
C LYS A 73 5.90 4.77 0.49
N TYR A 74 6.77 3.78 0.33
CA TYR A 74 7.58 3.18 1.40
C TYR A 74 9.05 3.46 1.13
N GLU A 75 9.76 4.00 2.11
CA GLU A 75 11.13 4.50 1.94
C GLU A 75 12.04 4.04 3.08
N GLN A 76 13.34 4.37 2.99
CA GLN A 76 14.30 4.09 4.06
C GLN A 76 14.38 2.59 4.43
N GLY A 77 14.24 1.71 3.43
CA GLY A 77 14.50 0.28 3.58
C GLY A 77 15.98 -0.03 3.78
N THR A 78 16.32 -1.32 3.82
CA THR A 78 17.68 -1.80 3.99
C THR A 78 18.61 -1.22 2.92
N ALA A 79 19.77 -0.74 3.34
CA ALA A 79 20.79 -0.16 2.45
C ALA A 79 21.15 -1.13 1.31
N CYS A 80 21.17 -0.59 0.08
CA CYS A 80 21.49 -1.33 -1.12
C CYS A 80 22.95 -1.10 -1.51
N TRP A 81 23.67 -2.15 -1.87
CA TRP A 81 25.02 -2.00 -2.40
C TRP A 81 24.98 -1.31 -3.76
N GLN A 82 25.66 -0.17 -3.90
CA GLN A 82 25.66 0.65 -5.12
C GLN A 82 24.24 1.02 -5.61
N GLY A 83 23.35 1.36 -4.66
CA GLY A 83 22.01 1.83 -4.95
C GLY A 83 21.48 2.71 -3.82
N PRO A 84 20.30 3.32 -4.00
CA PRO A 84 19.64 4.02 -2.91
C PRO A 84 19.21 3.04 -1.81
N ASN A 85 18.82 3.55 -0.65
CA ASN A 85 18.11 2.73 0.32
C ASN A 85 16.87 2.12 -0.36
N ARG A 86 16.60 0.84 -0.09
CA ARG A 86 15.47 0.16 -0.72
C ARG A 86 14.18 0.93 -0.48
N SER A 87 13.39 1.08 -1.53
CA SER A 87 12.10 1.75 -1.46
C SER A 87 11.06 0.99 -2.28
N THR A 88 9.80 1.11 -1.91
CA THR A 88 8.69 0.45 -2.60
C THR A 88 7.60 1.48 -2.88
N GLN A 89 7.14 1.52 -4.13
CA GLN A 89 5.90 2.16 -4.51
C GLN A 89 4.81 1.09 -4.55
N VAL A 90 3.73 1.26 -3.79
CA VAL A 90 2.56 0.40 -3.88
C VAL A 90 1.44 1.18 -4.56
N LYS A 91 0.97 0.70 -5.71
CA LYS A 91 -0.19 1.26 -6.42
C LYS A 91 -1.45 0.56 -5.97
N LEU A 92 -2.47 1.33 -5.64
CA LEU A 92 -3.76 0.83 -5.18
C LEU A 92 -4.74 0.79 -6.35
N TYR A 93 -5.48 -0.30 -6.43
CA TYR A 93 -6.53 -0.49 -7.43
C TYR A 93 -7.82 -0.95 -6.76
N CYS A 94 -8.95 -0.48 -7.28
CA CYS A 94 -10.26 -0.97 -6.84
C CYS A 94 -10.38 -2.47 -7.13
N GLY A 95 -10.72 -3.24 -6.11
CA GLY A 95 -10.90 -4.70 -6.20
C GLY A 95 -11.85 -5.21 -5.14
N LYS A 96 -12.40 -6.42 -5.35
CA LYS A 96 -13.32 -7.05 -4.40
C LYS A 96 -12.61 -7.59 -3.15
N GLU A 97 -11.33 -7.89 -3.28
CA GLU A 97 -10.50 -8.50 -2.25
C GLU A 97 -9.28 -7.62 -2.00
N THR A 98 -8.78 -7.67 -0.77
CA THR A 98 -7.57 -6.95 -0.36
C THR A 98 -6.35 -7.85 -0.56
N VAL A 99 -5.62 -7.65 -1.65
CA VAL A 99 -4.59 -8.60 -2.10
C VAL A 99 -3.47 -7.92 -2.88
N VAL A 100 -2.23 -8.34 -2.65
CA VAL A 100 -1.08 -7.97 -3.48
C VAL A 100 -1.06 -8.88 -4.70
N THR A 101 -1.20 -8.32 -5.89
CA THR A 101 -1.33 -9.10 -7.13
C THR A 101 -0.02 -9.25 -7.88
N SER A 102 0.85 -8.26 -7.80
CA SER A 102 2.12 -8.28 -8.51
C SER A 102 3.21 -7.48 -7.79
N THR A 103 4.46 -7.82 -8.11
CA THR A 103 5.63 -7.05 -7.69
C THR A 103 6.72 -7.11 -8.75
N SER A 104 7.44 -6.01 -8.94
CA SER A 104 8.59 -5.91 -9.83
C SER A 104 9.68 -5.01 -9.24
N GLU A 105 10.91 -5.14 -9.74
CA GLU A 105 12.05 -4.27 -9.43
C GLU A 105 12.42 -3.47 -10.70
N PRO A 106 11.69 -2.39 -11.04
CA PRO A 106 11.92 -1.62 -12.26
C PRO A 106 13.31 -0.97 -12.31
N SER A 107 13.85 -0.60 -11.15
CA SER A 107 15.19 -0.06 -10.97
C SER A 107 15.84 -0.76 -9.78
N ARG A 108 17.17 -0.84 -9.75
CA ARG A 108 17.90 -1.51 -8.66
C ARG A 108 17.46 -0.97 -7.30
N CYS A 109 16.98 -1.86 -6.43
CA CYS A 109 16.52 -1.58 -5.09
C CYS A 109 15.29 -0.64 -5.00
N GLU A 110 14.60 -0.41 -6.11
CA GLU A 110 13.31 0.27 -6.16
C GLU A 110 12.26 -0.71 -6.64
N TYR A 111 11.23 -0.92 -5.82
CA TYR A 111 10.21 -1.91 -6.07
C TYR A 111 8.88 -1.24 -6.42
N LEU A 112 8.11 -1.90 -7.27
CA LEU A 112 6.72 -1.56 -7.57
C LEU A 112 5.84 -2.74 -7.18
N MET A 113 4.78 -2.48 -6.42
CA MET A 113 3.76 -3.47 -6.08
C MET A 113 2.39 -2.97 -6.54
N GLU A 114 1.54 -3.89 -6.99
CA GLU A 114 0.14 -3.63 -7.27
C GLU A 114 -0.71 -4.29 -6.18
N PHE A 115 -1.62 -3.50 -5.61
CA PHE A 115 -2.41 -3.88 -4.45
C PHE A 115 -3.88 -3.55 -4.71
N PHE A 116 -4.70 -4.59 -4.79
CA PHE A 116 -6.13 -4.44 -4.96
C PHE A 116 -6.80 -4.36 -3.60
N THR A 117 -7.81 -3.50 -3.46
CA THR A 117 -8.55 -3.31 -2.21
C THR A 117 -9.93 -2.69 -2.46
N PRO A 118 -10.98 -3.10 -1.72
CA PRO A 118 -12.28 -2.43 -1.77
C PRO A 118 -12.21 -0.96 -1.37
N ALA A 119 -11.25 -0.56 -0.54
CA ALA A 119 -11.09 0.84 -0.11
C ALA A 119 -10.68 1.79 -1.24
N ALA A 120 -10.10 1.26 -2.32
CA ALA A 120 -9.75 2.05 -3.50
C ALA A 120 -10.93 2.20 -4.48
N CYS A 121 -12.07 1.58 -4.19
CA CYS A 121 -13.28 1.80 -4.98
C CYS A 121 -13.97 3.07 -4.50
N GLN A 122 -14.15 4.04 -5.40
CA GLN A 122 -14.98 5.21 -5.11
C GLN A 122 -16.40 4.72 -4.77
N GLN A 123 -16.94 5.16 -3.62
CA GLN A 123 -18.39 5.07 -3.44
C GLN A 123 -19.04 5.92 -4.54
N PRO A 124 -20.16 5.46 -5.13
CA PRO A 124 -20.95 6.32 -6.00
C PRO A 124 -21.21 7.61 -5.24
N LEU A 125 -20.89 8.76 -5.85
CA LEU A 125 -21.26 10.05 -5.28
C LEU A 125 -22.74 9.98 -4.91
N ASP A 126 -23.10 10.33 -3.68
CA ASP A 126 -24.49 10.56 -3.31
C ASP A 126 -25.01 11.67 -4.22
N ILE A 127 -25.60 11.29 -5.35
CA ILE A 127 -26.34 12.20 -6.21
C ILE A 127 -27.51 12.65 -5.31
N PRO A 128 -27.66 13.95 -5.01
CA PRO A 128 -28.85 14.43 -4.33
C PRO A 128 -30.05 13.90 -5.12
N GLN A 129 -30.89 13.09 -4.48
CA GLN A 129 -32.16 12.69 -5.07
C GLN A 129 -32.94 13.98 -5.28
N GLU A 130 -32.95 14.50 -6.52
CA GLU A 130 -33.95 15.49 -6.89
C GLU A 130 -35.29 14.79 -6.72
N GLU A 131 -36.07 15.28 -5.75
CA GLU A 131 -37.48 14.95 -5.57
C GLU A 131 -38.18 15.16 -6.91
N HIS A 132 -38.41 14.06 -7.63
CA HIS A 132 -39.37 14.05 -8.71
C HIS A 132 -40.74 13.96 -8.05
N ASP A 133 -41.31 15.12 -7.76
CA ASP A 133 -42.72 15.25 -7.37
C ASP A 133 -43.57 14.62 -8.49
N GLU A 134 -44.13 13.45 -8.22
CA GLU A 134 -45.29 12.96 -8.97
C GLU A 134 -46.53 13.63 -8.38
N LEU A 135 -47.15 14.55 -9.15
CA LEU A 135 -48.60 14.68 -9.40
C LEU A 135 -48.96 15.93 -10.23
#